data_AF-A0A8T7DR06-F1
#
_entry.id   AF-A0A8T7DR06-F1
#
_cell.length_a   1.000
_cell.length_b   1.000
_cell.length_c   1.000
_cell.angle_alpha   90.00
_cell.angle_beta   90.00
_cell.angle_gamma   90.00
#
_symmetry.space_group_name_H-M   'P 1'
#
loop_
_entity.id
_entity.type
_entity.pdbx_description
1 polymer ?
#
loop_
_entity_poly.entity_id
_entity_poly.type
_entity_poly.pdbx_seq_one_letter_code
_entity_poly.pdbx_strand_id
1 'polypeptide(L)'
;MKVGLCILLTFVTVIVGNTSSHGYVVETKPEAVKPVFHEPQEIIESYLRAVDRGEMVVFDTVLDKTMLVPVSVEYVYELDNPTPKIKVYSKLKQSMPVPGQQDCELRAVSAILDADGHILETEAHIWAE
;
A
#
# COMPACT_ATOMS: atom_id res chain seq x y z
N MET A 1 12.42 -3.29 88.90
CA MET A 1 11.61 -2.05 88.95
C MET A 1 11.66 -1.36 87.60
N LYS A 2 10.47 -1.11 87.03
CA LYS A 2 10.02 0.07 86.27
C LYS A 2 10.92 0.62 85.15
N VAL A 3 10.54 0.41 83.89
CA VAL A 3 9.79 1.36 83.00
C VAL A 3 10.70 2.46 82.44
N GLY A 4 10.79 2.52 81.11
CA GLY A 4 11.45 3.61 80.39
C GLY A 4 11.35 3.48 78.87
N LEU A 5 10.13 3.62 78.36
CA LEU A 5 9.78 3.82 76.95
C LEU A 5 10.28 5.21 76.48
N CYS A 6 10.93 5.30 75.31
CA CYS A 6 11.00 6.49 74.43
C CYS A 6 11.65 6.09 73.10
N ILE A 7 10.88 5.66 72.10
CA ILE A 7 10.53 6.42 70.88
C ILE A 7 11.75 6.99 70.14
N LEU A 8 12.09 6.39 69.00
CA LEU A 8 12.39 7.18 67.79
C LEU A 8 12.08 6.36 66.53
N LEU A 9 10.98 6.73 65.88
CA LEU A 9 10.67 6.38 64.51
C LEU A 9 11.73 6.97 63.57
N THR A 10 12.22 6.19 62.62
CA THR A 10 12.68 6.72 61.32
C THR A 10 12.41 5.67 60.25
N PHE A 11 11.20 5.72 59.70
CA PHE A 11 10.89 5.12 58.41
C PHE A 11 11.58 5.96 57.34
N VAL A 12 12.67 5.45 56.77
CA VAL A 12 13.31 6.05 55.59
C VAL A 12 12.62 5.46 54.36
N THR A 13 11.55 6.11 53.91
CA THR A 13 10.93 5.85 52.60
C THR A 13 11.74 6.56 51.52
N VAL A 14 12.66 5.83 50.87
CA VAL A 14 13.22 6.25 49.56
C VAL A 14 12.29 5.71 48.48
N ILE A 15 11.28 6.48 48.09
CA ILE A 15 10.60 6.24 46.81
C ILE A 15 11.34 7.09 45.78
N VAL A 16 12.08 6.36 44.95
CA VAL A 16 12.83 6.85 43.79
C VAL A 16 11.91 7.72 42.93
N GLY A 17 12.37 8.94 42.66
CA GLY A 17 11.68 9.91 41.84
C GLY A 17 11.29 9.30 40.49
N ASN A 18 9.98 9.30 40.22
CA ASN A 18 9.43 8.99 38.93
C ASN A 18 9.83 10.13 37.98
N THR A 19 10.99 10.02 37.34
CA THR A 19 11.35 10.91 36.24
C THR A 19 10.48 10.52 35.07
N SER A 20 9.36 11.22 34.93
CA SER A 20 8.55 11.24 33.72
C SER A 20 9.43 11.79 32.59
N SER A 21 10.19 10.88 31.98
CA SER A 21 10.85 11.08 30.70
C SER A 21 9.75 11.38 29.69
N HIS A 22 9.42 12.66 29.56
CA HIS A 22 8.74 13.18 28.39
C HIS A 22 9.70 12.99 27.24
N GLY A 23 9.64 11.83 26.60
CA GLY A 23 10.26 11.60 25.31
C GLY A 23 9.66 12.61 24.36
N TYR A 24 10.36 13.72 24.14
CA TYR A 24 10.08 14.58 22.99
C TYR A 24 10.39 13.73 21.76
N VAL A 25 9.35 13.27 21.07
CA VAL A 25 9.51 12.84 19.69
C VAL A 25 9.88 14.10 18.93
N VAL A 26 11.16 14.23 18.57
CA VAL A 26 11.57 15.21 17.58
C VAL A 26 10.87 14.77 16.29
N GLU A 27 9.75 15.43 15.95
CA GLU A 27 9.20 15.37 14.60
C GLU A 27 10.24 16.02 13.67
N THR A 28 11.25 15.25 13.28
CA THR A 28 11.96 15.52 12.04
C THR A 28 10.92 15.36 10.95
N LYS A 29 10.33 16.48 10.53
CA LYS A 29 9.52 16.58 9.33
C LYS A 29 10.27 15.81 8.24
N PRO A 30 9.74 14.67 7.75
CA PRO A 30 10.41 13.91 6.70
C PRO A 30 10.73 14.88 5.58
N GLU A 31 12.00 14.90 5.16
CA GLU A 31 12.41 15.71 4.03
C GLU A 31 11.47 15.37 2.88
N ALA A 32 10.78 16.39 2.33
CA ALA A 32 9.73 16.17 1.36
C ALA A 32 10.38 15.58 0.09
N VAL A 33 10.30 14.26 -0.05
CA VAL A 33 10.70 13.56 -1.27
C VAL A 33 9.79 14.11 -2.36
N LYS A 34 10.38 14.83 -3.33
CA LYS A 34 9.64 15.26 -4.51
C LYS A 34 9.38 14.01 -5.34
N PRO A 35 8.11 13.63 -5.56
CA PRO A 35 7.82 12.50 -6.43
C PRO A 35 8.29 12.86 -7.84
N VAL A 36 9.04 11.94 -8.46
CA VAL A 36 9.35 12.02 -9.88
C VAL A 36 8.18 11.36 -10.60
N PHE A 37 7.43 12.17 -11.35
CA PHE A 37 6.33 11.68 -12.15
C PHE A 37 6.83 11.46 -13.58
N HIS A 38 6.52 10.29 -14.12
CA HIS A 38 6.75 9.99 -15.53
C HIS A 38 5.54 10.45 -16.35
N GLU A 39 5.78 10.78 -17.62
CA GLU A 39 4.68 11.07 -18.54
C GLU A 39 3.80 9.82 -18.69
N PRO A 40 2.46 9.95 -18.63
CA PRO A 40 1.55 8.80 -18.67
C PRO A 40 1.79 7.87 -19.87
N GLN A 41 2.22 8.41 -21.01
CA GLN A 41 2.55 7.62 -22.19
C GLN A 41 3.71 6.64 -21.95
N GLU A 42 4.76 7.06 -21.26
CA GLU A 42 5.92 6.21 -20.94
C GLU A 42 5.53 5.05 -20.01
N ILE A 43 4.63 5.34 -19.06
CA ILE A 43 4.07 4.33 -18.15
C ILE A 43 3.23 3.33 -18.93
N ILE A 44 2.38 3.80 -19.84
CA ILE A 44 1.55 2.92 -20.69
C ILE A 44 2.43 2.02 -21.56
N GLU A 45 3.51 2.55 -22.14
CA GLU A 45 4.45 1.72 -22.93
C GLU A 45 5.10 0.63 -22.10
N SER A 46 5.54 0.95 -20.87
CA SER A 46 6.12 -0.01 -19.94
C SER A 46 5.10 -1.07 -19.50
N TYR A 47 3.88 -0.64 -19.19
CA TYR A 47 2.75 -1.51 -18.88
C TYR A 47 2.45 -2.48 -20.03
N LEU A 48 2.30 -2.00 -21.26
CA LEU A 48 1.99 -2.85 -22.40
C LEU A 48 3.14 -3.83 -22.71
N ARG A 49 4.39 -3.43 -22.44
CA ARG A 49 5.54 -4.35 -22.53
C ARG A 49 5.46 -5.46 -21.48
N ALA A 50 5.03 -5.15 -20.25
CA ALA A 50 4.79 -6.13 -19.20
C ALA A 50 3.68 -7.11 -19.57
N VAL A 51 2.59 -6.60 -20.13
CA VAL A 51 1.49 -7.42 -20.68
C VAL A 51 2.01 -8.35 -21.78
N ASP A 52 2.83 -7.84 -22.72
CA ASP A 52 3.44 -8.68 -23.78
C ASP A 52 4.39 -9.76 -23.24
N ARG A 53 4.99 -9.56 -22.06
CA ARG A 53 5.78 -10.60 -21.35
C ARG A 53 4.90 -11.66 -20.68
N GLY A 54 3.57 -11.50 -20.69
CA GLY A 54 2.62 -12.42 -20.09
C GLY A 54 2.41 -12.21 -18.60
N GLU A 55 2.76 -11.05 -18.06
CA GLU A 55 2.66 -10.76 -16.62
C GLU A 55 1.24 -10.43 -16.16
N MET A 56 0.36 -10.04 -17.10
CA MET A 56 -1.05 -9.77 -16.81
C MET A 56 -1.84 -11.08 -16.80
N VAL A 57 -2.06 -11.65 -15.62
CA VAL A 57 -2.81 -12.89 -15.44
C VAL A 57 -4.04 -12.64 -14.57
N VAL A 58 -5.21 -13.03 -15.08
CA VAL A 58 -6.48 -12.94 -14.36
C VAL A 58 -7.23 -14.25 -14.52
N PHE A 59 -7.61 -14.86 -13.39
CA PHE A 59 -8.30 -16.15 -13.36
C PHE A 59 -7.62 -17.23 -14.24
N ASP A 60 -6.33 -17.43 -14.03
CA ASP A 60 -5.48 -18.36 -14.80
C ASP A 60 -5.40 -18.07 -16.32
N THR A 61 -5.93 -16.93 -16.77
CA THR A 61 -5.85 -16.47 -18.15
C THR A 61 -4.83 -15.35 -18.27
N VAL A 62 -3.82 -15.56 -19.13
CA VAL A 62 -2.89 -14.50 -19.51
C VAL A 62 -3.60 -13.57 -20.49
N LEU A 63 -3.77 -12.30 -20.13
CA LEU A 63 -4.33 -11.29 -21.02
C LEU A 63 -3.23 -10.70 -21.88
N ASP A 64 -3.50 -10.52 -23.17
CA ASP A 64 -2.60 -9.83 -24.08
C ASP A 64 -3.00 -8.35 -24.28
N LYS A 65 -2.09 -7.53 -24.81
CA LYS A 65 -2.36 -6.10 -25.04
C LYS A 65 -3.48 -5.83 -26.03
N THR A 66 -3.80 -6.78 -26.90
CA THR A 66 -4.89 -6.64 -27.88
C THR A 66 -6.25 -6.78 -27.22
N MET A 67 -6.34 -7.42 -26.05
CA MET A 67 -7.55 -7.53 -25.23
C MET A 67 -7.84 -6.27 -24.41
N LEU A 68 -6.87 -5.39 -24.25
CA LEU A 68 -6.90 -4.30 -23.28
C LEU A 68 -6.97 -2.93 -23.95
N VAL A 69 -7.59 -1.98 -23.26
CA VAL A 69 -7.60 -0.55 -23.58
C VAL A 69 -7.17 0.20 -22.32
N PRO A 70 -5.91 0.66 -22.22
CA PRO A 70 -5.48 1.53 -21.13
C PRO A 70 -6.32 2.81 -21.12
N VAL A 71 -6.80 3.22 -19.95
CA VAL A 71 -7.69 4.38 -19.78
C VAL A 71 -7.09 5.43 -18.86
N SER A 72 -6.46 5.03 -17.76
CA SER A 72 -5.85 5.95 -16.81
C SER A 72 -4.57 5.40 -16.18
N VAL A 73 -3.67 6.33 -15.86
CA VAL A 73 -2.53 6.12 -14.97
C VAL A 73 -2.80 6.85 -13.67
N GLU A 74 -2.64 6.15 -12.56
CA GLU A 74 -2.92 6.61 -11.21
C GLU A 74 -1.65 6.52 -10.36
N TYR A 75 -1.40 7.55 -9.57
CA TYR A 75 -0.33 7.58 -8.57
C TYR A 75 -0.97 7.44 -7.20
N VAL A 76 -0.88 6.24 -6.62
CA VAL A 76 -1.54 5.87 -5.37
C VAL A 76 -0.55 5.99 -4.22
N TYR A 77 -0.83 6.86 -3.26
CA TYR A 77 -0.02 7.03 -2.06
C TYR A 77 -0.63 6.25 -0.91
N GLU A 78 0.21 5.50 -0.20
CA GLU A 78 -0.15 5.00 1.13
C GLU A 78 0.13 6.09 2.16
N LEU A 79 -0.66 6.15 3.24
CA LEU A 79 -0.54 7.23 4.22
C LEU A 79 0.79 7.19 4.99
N ASP A 80 1.41 6.02 5.07
CA ASP A 80 2.68 5.74 5.75
C ASP A 80 3.87 5.64 4.78
N ASN A 81 3.64 5.71 3.46
CA ASN A 81 4.70 5.63 2.45
C ASN A 81 4.64 6.83 1.49
N PRO A 82 5.66 7.70 1.48
CA PRO A 82 5.69 8.87 0.60
C PRO A 82 5.95 8.50 -0.88
N THR A 83 6.30 7.25 -1.18
CA THR A 83 6.54 6.78 -2.55
C THR A 83 5.22 6.29 -3.16
N PRO A 84 4.73 6.89 -4.27
CA PRO A 84 3.51 6.43 -4.89
C PRO A 84 3.72 5.10 -5.60
N LYS A 85 2.71 4.23 -5.52
CA LYS A 85 2.53 3.11 -6.43
C LYS A 85 1.95 3.62 -7.74
N ILE A 86 2.47 3.13 -8.86
CA ILE A 86 1.93 3.44 -10.20
C ILE A 86 0.91 2.37 -10.55
N LYS A 87 -0.32 2.78 -10.79
CA LYS A 87 -1.43 1.90 -11.16
C LYS A 87 -1.96 2.27 -12.54
N VAL A 88 -2.12 1.28 -13.41
CA VAL A 88 -2.73 1.45 -14.73
C VAL A 88 -4.07 0.77 -14.74
N TYR A 89 -5.14 1.52 -15.01
CA TYR A 89 -6.48 0.97 -15.22
C TYR A 89 -6.75 0.78 -16.71
N SER A 90 -7.20 -0.41 -17.07
CA SER A 90 -7.48 -0.83 -18.44
C SER A 90 -8.84 -1.49 -18.52
N LYS A 91 -9.64 -1.10 -19.51
CA LYS A 91 -10.86 -1.83 -19.87
C LYS A 91 -10.51 -3.04 -20.72
N LEU A 92 -11.29 -4.11 -20.57
CA LEU A 92 -11.28 -5.19 -21.55
C LEU A 92 -12.09 -4.74 -22.78
N LYS A 93 -11.61 -5.08 -23.97
CA LYS A 93 -12.37 -4.86 -25.21
C LYS A 93 -13.60 -5.74 -25.30
N GLN A 94 -13.52 -6.94 -24.73
CA GLN A 94 -14.61 -7.88 -24.59
C GLN A 94 -14.64 -8.37 -23.14
N SER A 95 -15.81 -8.30 -22.51
CA SER A 95 -15.99 -8.84 -21.16
C SER A 95 -15.67 -10.34 -21.12
N MET A 96 -15.23 -10.80 -19.95
CA MET A 96 -14.95 -12.22 -19.71
C MET A 96 -15.81 -12.73 -18.55
N PRO A 97 -16.29 -13.98 -18.60
CA PRO A 97 -17.02 -14.56 -17.48
C PRO A 97 -16.09 -14.72 -16.26
N VAL A 98 -16.64 -14.54 -15.06
CA VAL A 98 -15.93 -14.81 -13.81
C VAL A 98 -16.08 -16.29 -13.44
N PRO A 99 -14.98 -17.07 -13.29
CA PRO A 99 -15.10 -18.49 -12.99
C PRO A 99 -15.86 -18.77 -11.68
N GLY A 100 -16.79 -19.71 -11.75
CA GLY A 100 -17.60 -20.14 -10.61
C GLY A 100 -18.72 -19.16 -10.21
N GLN A 101 -18.93 -18.06 -10.94
CA GLN A 101 -20.02 -17.11 -10.72
C GLN A 101 -20.96 -17.08 -11.93
N GLN A 102 -22.25 -16.87 -11.67
CA GLN A 102 -23.26 -16.59 -12.69
C GLN A 102 -23.54 -15.08 -12.71
N ASP A 103 -23.95 -14.55 -13.86
CA ASP A 103 -24.36 -13.15 -14.03
C ASP A 103 -23.30 -12.14 -13.54
N CYS A 104 -22.01 -12.49 -13.69
CA CYS A 104 -20.88 -11.63 -13.33
C CYS A 104 -19.83 -11.63 -14.45
N GLU A 105 -19.40 -10.43 -14.81
CA GLU A 105 -18.41 -10.22 -15.87
C GLU A 105 -17.20 -9.43 -15.38
N LEU A 106 -16.01 -9.90 -15.74
CA LEU A 106 -14.79 -9.10 -15.74
C LEU A 106 -14.86 -8.10 -16.89
N ARG A 107 -14.83 -6.81 -16.58
CA ARG A 107 -14.89 -5.73 -17.59
C ARG A 107 -13.66 -4.84 -17.62
N ALA A 108 -12.88 -4.84 -16.55
CA ALA A 108 -11.64 -4.08 -16.50
C ALA A 108 -10.64 -4.74 -15.56
N VAL A 109 -9.37 -4.33 -15.70
CA VAL A 109 -8.27 -4.73 -14.83
C VAL A 109 -7.49 -3.50 -14.41
N SER A 110 -6.89 -3.54 -13.23
CA SER A 110 -5.80 -2.63 -12.89
C SER A 110 -4.52 -3.41 -12.66
N ALA A 111 -3.39 -2.80 -13.02
CA ALA A 111 -2.07 -3.35 -12.76
C ALA A 111 -1.27 -2.34 -11.94
N ILE A 112 -0.60 -2.82 -10.89
CA ILE A 112 0.40 -2.03 -10.16
C ILE A 112 1.77 -2.37 -10.71
N LEU A 113 2.53 -1.35 -11.09
CA LEU A 113 3.87 -1.50 -11.63
C LEU A 113 4.94 -1.22 -10.56
N ASP A 114 6.05 -1.94 -10.63
CA ASP A 114 7.28 -1.56 -9.94
C ASP A 114 8.10 -0.52 -10.73
N ALA A 115 9.25 -0.14 -10.17
CA ALA A 115 10.17 0.82 -10.78
C ALA A 115 10.83 0.32 -12.08
N ASP A 116 10.89 -1.00 -12.28
CA ASP A 116 11.46 -1.63 -13.48
C ASP A 116 10.40 -1.88 -14.57
N GLY A 117 9.14 -1.56 -14.27
CA GLY A 117 8.01 -1.73 -15.20
C GLY A 117 7.51 -3.17 -15.27
N HIS A 118 7.64 -3.95 -14.21
CA HIS A 118 6.96 -5.24 -14.05
C HIS A 118 5.63 -5.09 -13.34
N ILE A 119 4.67 -5.94 -13.67
CA ILE A 119 3.39 -6.01 -12.96
C ILE A 119 3.60 -6.77 -11.64
N LEU A 120 3.42 -6.07 -10.52
CA LEU A 120 3.48 -6.66 -9.18
C LEU A 120 2.14 -7.24 -8.75
N GLU A 121 1.06 -6.51 -9.02
CA GLU A 121 -0.29 -6.87 -8.59
C GLU A 121 -1.28 -6.59 -9.70
N THR A 122 -2.31 -7.43 -9.77
CA THR A 122 -3.42 -7.29 -10.71
C THR A 122 -4.74 -7.29 -9.93
N GLU A 123 -5.58 -6.31 -10.21
CA GLU A 123 -6.94 -6.21 -9.67
C GLU A 123 -7.96 -6.48 -10.78
N ALA A 124 -8.88 -7.41 -10.54
CA ALA A 124 -10.01 -7.68 -11.40
C ALA A 124 -11.20 -6.78 -11.04
N HIS A 125 -11.74 -6.05 -12.01
CA HIS A 125 -12.94 -5.23 -11.82
C HIS A 125 -14.14 -5.94 -12.42
N ILE A 126 -15.08 -6.32 -11.56
CA ILE A 126 -16.21 -7.20 -11.87
C ILE A 126 -17.51 -6.44 -11.70
N TRP A 127 -18.45 -6.67 -12.61
CA TRP A 127 -19.82 -6.15 -12.53
C TRP A 127 -20.81 -7.30 -12.58
N ALA A 128 -21.93 -7.13 -11.87
CA ALA A 128 -23.11 -7.94 -12.12
C ALA A 128 -23.72 -7.57 -13.48
N GLU A 129 -24.27 -8.56 -14.18
CA GLU A 129 -25.05 -8.38 -15.41
C GLU A 129 -26.48 -7.86 -15.14
#